data_AF-A0A351FCC3-F1
#
_entry.id   AF-A0A351FCC3-F1
#
_cell.length_a   1.000
_cell.length_b   1.000
_cell.length_c   1.000
_cell.angle_alpha   90.00
_cell.angle_beta   90.00
_cell.angle_gamma   90.00
#
_symmetry.space_group_name_H-M   'P 1'
#
loop_
_entity.id
_entity.type
_entity.pdbx_description
1 polymer ?
#
loop_
_entity_poly.entity_id
_entity_poly.type
_entity_poly.pdbx_seq_one_letter_code
_entity_poly.pdbx_strand_id
1 'polypeptide(L)'
;MKLKSLLPLLLIHALVSSFLWGDLRTPAVIGSNMVLQQNHRNPIWGWGNPGETVRVSIGEQMHQAKADEKGYWKVTLNPMKASSSPMVMTIRGSTDLKYDNVLVGEVWLCSGQSNMGWALGNSDDADLEIMTAHYPNLRLISVPQVGTQEAQINFNGQWDATTPEIAKNFSAVGYLFGRRLHLALGVPVGLIDNAWGGSACEAWIPRDRLNRLGVAKPY
;
A
#
# COMPACT_ATOMS: atom_id res chain seq x y z
N MET A 1 40.66 59.02 -5.13
CA MET A 1 39.72 59.24 -4.01
C MET A 1 38.35 59.61 -4.57
N LYS A 2 37.29 58.97 -4.05
CA LYS A 2 35.83 59.22 -4.23
C LYS A 2 35.09 58.51 -5.40
N LEU A 3 34.56 57.33 -5.03
CA LEU A 3 33.33 56.70 -5.52
C LEU A 3 32.13 57.68 -5.55
N LYS A 4 31.31 57.60 -6.60
CA LYS A 4 29.88 57.99 -6.62
C LYS A 4 29.14 56.82 -7.30
N SER A 5 28.61 55.86 -6.55
CA SER A 5 27.23 55.82 -6.03
C SER A 5 26.17 55.97 -7.12
N LEU A 6 25.80 54.86 -7.78
CA LEU A 6 24.53 54.71 -8.51
C LEU A 6 24.11 53.23 -8.53
N LEU A 7 23.56 52.75 -7.42
CA LEU A 7 22.57 51.67 -7.39
C LEU A 7 21.76 51.89 -6.10
N PRO A 8 20.42 51.87 -6.15
CA PRO A 8 19.75 50.59 -6.33
C PRO A 8 18.50 50.67 -7.22
N LEU A 9 18.51 50.02 -8.39
CA LEU A 9 17.30 49.61 -9.09
C LEU A 9 17.24 48.07 -9.04
N LEU A 10 17.13 47.52 -7.84
CA LEU A 10 17.14 46.07 -7.64
C LEU A 10 16.34 45.74 -6.38
N LEU A 11 15.02 45.91 -6.45
CA LEU A 11 14.01 45.37 -5.52
C LEU A 11 12.68 45.79 -6.18
N ILE A 12 11.98 44.94 -6.92
CA ILE A 12 10.95 44.04 -6.39
C ILE A 12 10.78 42.94 -7.44
N HIS A 13 11.47 41.81 -7.29
CA HIS A 13 10.92 40.54 -7.76
C HIS A 13 10.14 40.00 -6.57
N ALA A 14 8.82 40.19 -6.59
CA ALA A 14 7.94 39.47 -5.71
C ALA A 14 8.21 37.97 -5.95
N LEU A 15 8.89 37.33 -4.99
CA LEU A 15 8.90 35.89 -4.82
C LEU A 15 7.47 35.47 -4.55
N VAL A 16 6.68 35.32 -5.61
CA VAL A 16 5.49 34.48 -5.58
C VAL A 16 6.03 33.07 -5.50
N SER A 17 6.30 32.62 -4.27
CA SER A 17 6.48 31.22 -3.96
C SER A 17 5.16 30.55 -4.28
N SER A 18 4.99 30.10 -5.52
CA SER A 18 3.94 29.17 -5.88
C SER A 18 4.17 27.93 -5.03
N PHE A 19 3.47 27.81 -3.90
CA PHE A 19 3.33 26.54 -3.22
C PHE A 19 2.64 25.64 -4.24
N LEU A 20 3.43 24.79 -4.91
CA LEU A 20 2.88 23.69 -5.69
C LEU A 20 2.14 22.81 -4.67
N TRP A 21 0.82 22.90 -4.67
CA TRP A 21 0.00 22.02 -3.85
C TRP A 21 0.16 20.62 -4.40
N GLY A 22 0.62 19.70 -3.56
CA GLY A 22 0.70 18.29 -3.91
C GLY A 22 -0.70 17.70 -3.88
N ASP A 23 -1.05 16.95 -4.93
CA ASP A 23 -2.30 16.19 -4.96
C ASP A 23 -2.36 15.20 -3.80
N LEU A 24 -3.56 15.04 -3.25
CA LEU A 24 -3.85 13.99 -2.29
C LEU A 24 -3.53 12.64 -2.91
N ARG A 25 -2.81 11.79 -2.17
CA ARG A 25 -2.44 10.44 -2.62
C ARG A 25 -2.38 9.45 -1.47
N THR A 26 -2.60 8.18 -1.76
CA THR A 26 -2.41 7.04 -0.85
C THR A 26 -1.31 6.12 -1.40
N PRO A 27 -0.73 5.23 -0.57
CA PRO A 27 0.08 4.14 -1.10
C PRO A 27 -0.77 3.14 -1.90
N ALA A 28 -0.13 2.39 -2.81
CA ALA A 28 -0.76 1.39 -3.69
C ALA A 28 -1.55 0.30 -2.95
N VAL A 29 -1.18 -0.02 -1.70
CA VAL A 29 -1.94 -0.97 -0.87
C VAL A 29 -3.33 -0.47 -0.48
N ILE A 30 -3.58 0.85 -0.59
CA ILE A 30 -4.89 1.47 -0.40
C ILE A 30 -5.40 1.90 -1.78
N GLY A 31 -6.27 1.08 -2.36
CA GLY A 31 -6.75 1.26 -3.73
C GLY A 31 -8.09 0.56 -3.98
N SER A 32 -8.58 0.67 -5.21
CA SER A 32 -9.74 -0.10 -5.68
C SER A 32 -9.46 -1.61 -5.59
N ASN A 33 -10.52 -2.43 -5.48
CA ASN A 33 -10.46 -3.88 -5.31
C ASN A 33 -9.79 -4.39 -4.02
N MET A 34 -9.38 -3.52 -3.09
CA MET A 34 -8.74 -3.96 -1.85
C MET A 34 -9.71 -4.68 -0.90
N VAL A 35 -9.15 -5.39 0.08
CA VAL A 35 -9.88 -5.95 1.23
C VAL A 35 -9.43 -5.25 2.50
N LEU A 36 -10.38 -4.81 3.33
CA LEU A 36 -10.14 -4.31 4.68
C LEU A 36 -10.29 -5.45 5.70
N GLN A 37 -9.44 -5.46 6.73
CA GLN A 37 -9.49 -6.48 7.78
C GLN A 37 -10.79 -6.34 8.60
N GLN A 38 -11.56 -7.41 8.69
CA GLN A 38 -12.79 -7.45 9.48
C GLN A 38 -12.50 -7.38 10.98
N ASN A 39 -13.46 -6.85 11.73
CA ASN A 39 -13.41 -6.72 13.19
C ASN A 39 -12.14 -6.02 13.72
N HIS A 40 -11.50 -5.20 12.87
CA HIS A 40 -10.26 -4.51 13.18
C HIS A 40 -10.38 -3.01 12.86
N ARG A 41 -9.63 -2.20 13.61
CA ARG A 41 -9.51 -0.75 13.40
C ARG A 41 -8.55 -0.48 12.23
N ASN A 42 -9.08 -0.43 11.01
CA ASN A 42 -8.27 -0.30 9.80
C ASN A 42 -7.68 1.13 9.66
N PRO A 43 -6.34 1.28 9.59
CA PRO A 43 -5.73 2.56 9.29
C PRO A 43 -5.87 2.87 7.80
N ILE A 44 -6.25 4.11 7.48
CA ILE A 44 -6.18 4.67 6.12
C ILE A 44 -5.29 5.90 6.20
N TRP A 45 -4.29 5.97 5.35
CA TRP A 45 -3.27 7.03 5.38
C TRP A 45 -2.83 7.44 3.99
N GLY A 46 -2.13 8.56 3.92
CA GLY A 46 -1.60 9.07 2.68
C GLY A 46 -0.82 10.36 2.89
N TRP A 47 -0.65 11.09 1.80
CA TRP A 47 0.02 12.38 1.76
C TRP A 47 -0.85 13.39 1.04
N GLY A 48 -0.88 14.62 1.54
CA GLY A 48 -1.52 15.78 0.93
C GLY A 48 -0.75 17.04 1.29
N ASN A 49 -1.39 18.21 1.21
CA ASN A 49 -0.75 19.47 1.57
C ASN A 49 -0.59 19.59 3.10
N PRO A 50 0.51 20.17 3.61
CA PRO A 50 0.65 20.43 5.03
C PRO A 50 -0.53 21.21 5.62
N GLY A 51 -1.11 20.70 6.70
CA GLY A 51 -2.27 21.30 7.36
C GLY A 51 -3.62 21.09 6.65
N GLU A 52 -3.66 20.37 5.52
CA GLU A 52 -4.88 20.02 4.82
C GLU A 52 -5.79 19.13 5.69
N THR A 53 -7.11 19.36 5.65
CA THR A 53 -8.08 18.47 6.30
C THR A 53 -8.54 17.42 5.31
N VAL A 54 -8.26 16.17 5.61
CA VAL A 54 -8.63 15.00 4.80
C VAL A 54 -9.81 14.28 5.45
N ARG A 55 -10.86 14.00 4.67
CA ARG A 55 -12.03 13.24 5.11
C ARG A 55 -12.12 11.91 4.36
N VAL A 56 -12.24 10.82 5.10
CA VAL A 56 -12.41 9.47 4.54
C VAL A 56 -13.82 8.97 4.86
N SER A 57 -14.55 8.50 3.85
CA SER A 57 -15.87 7.90 4.02
C SER A 57 -15.94 6.52 3.36
N ILE A 58 -16.51 5.55 4.05
CA ILE A 58 -16.80 4.19 3.55
C ILE A 58 -17.97 3.61 4.34
N GLY A 59 -18.95 3.02 3.64
CA GLY A 59 -20.20 2.58 4.28
C GLY A 59 -20.89 3.76 4.99
N GLU A 60 -21.27 3.56 6.25
CA GLU A 60 -21.97 4.56 7.07
C GLU A 60 -21.03 5.46 7.90
N GLN A 61 -19.71 5.26 7.81
CA GLN A 61 -18.75 5.98 8.63
C GLN A 61 -17.96 7.04 7.84
N MET A 62 -17.69 8.15 8.52
CA MET A 62 -16.83 9.23 8.06
C MET A 62 -15.83 9.58 9.16
N HIS A 63 -14.56 9.72 8.79
CA HIS A 63 -13.48 10.14 9.70
C HIS A 63 -12.69 11.27 9.06
N GLN A 64 -12.03 12.08 9.89
CA GLN A 64 -11.18 13.17 9.40
C GLN A 64 -9.85 13.22 10.14
N ALA A 65 -8.82 13.67 9.44
CA ALA A 65 -7.51 13.97 9.99
C ALA A 65 -6.94 15.23 9.34
N LYS A 66 -6.00 15.87 10.02
CA LYS A 66 -5.21 16.97 9.46
C LYS A 66 -3.84 16.43 9.06
N ALA A 67 -3.39 16.76 7.87
CA ALA A 67 -2.04 16.45 7.41
C ALA A 67 -1.01 17.22 8.26
N ASP A 68 0.06 16.54 8.65
CA ASP A 68 1.16 17.12 9.41
C ASP A 68 2.02 18.07 8.56
N GLU A 69 3.09 18.61 9.13
CA GLU A 69 4.02 19.52 8.44
C GLU A 69 4.70 18.88 7.20
N LYS A 70 4.74 17.55 7.14
CA LYS A 70 5.27 16.76 6.03
C LYS A 70 4.17 16.27 5.08
N GLY A 71 2.93 16.69 5.30
CA GLY A 71 1.77 16.31 4.51
C GLY A 71 1.19 14.93 4.85
N TYR A 72 1.75 14.19 5.81
CA TYR A 72 1.25 12.87 6.18
C TYR A 72 -0.03 13.00 6.99
N TRP A 73 -1.05 12.22 6.63
CA TRP A 73 -2.30 12.13 7.37
C TRP A 73 -2.68 10.68 7.58
N LYS A 74 -3.43 10.42 8.65
CA LYS A 74 -3.94 9.08 8.97
C LYS A 74 -5.27 9.19 9.69
N VAL A 75 -6.26 8.44 9.23
CA VAL A 75 -7.50 8.15 9.97
C VAL A 75 -7.53 6.68 10.36
N THR A 76 -8.36 6.34 11.34
CA THR A 76 -8.58 4.95 11.75
C THR A 76 -10.06 4.65 11.69
N LEU A 77 -10.45 3.75 10.80
CA LEU A 77 -11.83 3.32 10.64
C LEU A 77 -12.29 2.53 11.86
N ASN A 78 -13.60 2.59 12.15
CA ASN A 78 -14.22 1.68 13.11
C ASN A 78 -14.29 0.26 12.53
N PRO A 79 -14.24 -0.78 13.39
CA PRO A 79 -14.36 -2.17 12.96
C PRO A 79 -15.63 -2.41 12.14
N MET A 80 -15.50 -3.18 11.06
CA MET A 80 -16.60 -3.62 10.21
C MET A 80 -16.64 -5.15 10.18
N LYS A 81 -17.85 -5.73 10.10
CA LYS A 81 -18.00 -7.16 9.87
C LYS A 81 -17.63 -7.51 8.42
N ALA A 82 -17.24 -8.76 8.18
CA ALA A 82 -17.01 -9.23 6.82
C ALA A 82 -18.22 -8.98 5.92
N SER A 83 -17.95 -8.57 4.69
CA SER A 83 -18.96 -8.32 3.67
C SER A 83 -18.35 -8.47 2.29
N SER A 84 -18.99 -9.30 1.47
CA SER A 84 -18.70 -9.45 0.03
C SER A 84 -19.42 -8.39 -0.82
N SER A 85 -20.22 -7.50 -0.21
CA SER A 85 -20.86 -6.40 -0.92
C SER A 85 -19.84 -5.30 -1.22
N PRO A 86 -19.59 -4.98 -2.51
CA PRO A 86 -18.66 -3.93 -2.90
C PRO A 86 -19.03 -2.58 -2.29
N MET A 87 -18.08 -1.94 -1.61
CA MET A 87 -18.21 -0.58 -1.11
C MET A 87 -17.34 0.39 -1.91
N VAL A 88 -17.74 1.66 -1.87
CA VAL A 88 -16.91 2.77 -2.38
C VAL A 88 -16.29 3.47 -1.18
N MET A 89 -14.97 3.64 -1.19
CA MET A 89 -14.26 4.52 -0.28
C MET A 89 -13.97 5.83 -0.99
N THR A 90 -14.31 6.95 -0.36
CA THR A 90 -13.99 8.30 -0.84
C THR A 90 -13.04 8.98 0.12
N ILE A 91 -12.00 9.62 -0.40
CA ILE A 91 -11.04 10.41 0.35
C ILE A 91 -11.08 11.82 -0.24
N ARG A 92 -11.50 12.80 0.55
CA ARG A 92 -11.69 14.18 0.11
C ARG A 92 -10.70 15.11 0.79
N GLY A 93 -10.12 16.01 0.01
CA GLY A 93 -9.17 17.02 0.45
C GLY A 93 -9.03 18.14 -0.58
N SER A 94 -7.80 18.47 -0.95
CA SER A 94 -7.46 19.35 -2.07
C SER A 94 -7.82 18.73 -3.42
N THR A 95 -7.67 17.40 -3.53
CA THR A 95 -8.22 16.56 -4.60
C THR A 95 -9.02 15.42 -3.99
N ASP A 96 -9.98 14.89 -4.77
CA ASP A 96 -10.83 13.79 -4.36
C ASP A 96 -10.31 12.47 -4.96
N LEU A 97 -10.14 11.45 -4.11
CA LEU A 97 -9.83 10.08 -4.50
C LEU A 97 -11.07 9.20 -4.28
N LYS A 98 -11.31 8.29 -5.22
CA LYS A 98 -12.40 7.31 -5.17
C LYS A 98 -11.82 5.93 -5.41
N TYR A 99 -12.05 5.03 -4.45
CA TYR A 99 -11.69 3.61 -4.57
C TYR A 99 -12.95 2.77 -4.63
N ASP A 100 -13.09 2.06 -5.73
CA ASP A 100 -14.24 1.23 -6.04
C ASP A 100 -13.97 -0.21 -5.61
N ASN A 101 -15.06 -0.94 -5.34
CA ASN A 101 -14.99 -2.38 -5.05
C ASN A 101 -14.11 -2.74 -3.84
N VAL A 102 -14.23 -1.97 -2.76
CA VAL A 102 -13.60 -2.28 -1.48
C VAL A 102 -14.45 -3.32 -0.74
N LEU A 103 -13.83 -4.43 -0.34
CA LEU A 103 -14.47 -5.50 0.43
C LEU A 103 -14.01 -5.48 1.89
N VAL A 104 -14.71 -6.20 2.77
CA VAL A 104 -14.28 -6.41 4.17
C VAL A 104 -14.19 -7.90 4.44
N GLY A 105 -13.06 -8.38 4.96
CA GLY A 105 -12.76 -9.79 5.09
C GLY A 105 -11.45 -10.04 5.85
N GLU A 106 -10.72 -11.09 5.50
CA GLU A 106 -9.40 -11.37 6.09
C GLU A 106 -8.28 -10.82 5.20
N VAL A 107 -7.21 -10.29 5.79
CA VAL A 107 -6.05 -9.76 5.06
C VAL A 107 -4.77 -10.40 5.60
N TRP A 108 -3.98 -10.98 4.69
CA TRP A 108 -2.75 -11.70 5.05
C TRP A 108 -1.56 -11.22 4.26
N LEU A 109 -0.41 -11.16 4.93
CA LEU A 109 0.88 -10.84 4.32
C LEU A 109 1.65 -12.14 4.03
N CYS A 110 1.95 -12.37 2.77
CA CYS A 110 2.79 -13.45 2.27
C CYS A 110 4.22 -12.91 2.09
N SER A 111 5.09 -13.10 3.09
CA SER A 111 6.47 -12.59 3.06
C SER A 111 7.48 -13.71 3.37
N GLY A 112 8.75 -13.44 3.10
CA GLY A 112 9.83 -14.40 3.19
C GLY A 112 10.68 -14.40 1.91
N GLN A 113 11.22 -15.56 1.56
CA GLN A 113 12.16 -15.71 0.44
C GLN A 113 11.56 -16.46 -0.76
N SER A 114 12.40 -17.06 -1.60
CA SER A 114 12.05 -17.72 -2.88
C SER A 114 10.93 -18.75 -2.77
N ASN A 115 10.83 -19.49 -1.66
CA ASN A 115 9.77 -20.48 -1.48
C ASN A 115 8.39 -19.84 -1.26
N MET A 116 8.33 -18.67 -0.62
CA MET A 116 7.09 -17.89 -0.55
C MET A 116 6.82 -17.20 -1.89
N GLY A 117 7.85 -16.65 -2.53
CA GLY A 117 7.73 -15.98 -3.84
C GLY A 117 7.63 -16.92 -5.04
N TRP A 118 7.51 -18.24 -4.84
CA TRP A 118 7.42 -19.21 -5.93
C TRP A 118 6.07 -19.05 -6.63
N ALA A 119 6.08 -18.78 -7.93
CA ALA A 119 4.86 -18.52 -8.69
C ALA A 119 3.99 -19.78 -8.84
N LEU A 120 2.67 -19.62 -8.81
CA LEU A 120 1.70 -20.70 -9.05
C LEU A 120 1.90 -21.36 -10.42
N GLY A 121 2.24 -20.60 -11.45
CA GLY A 121 2.54 -21.13 -12.79
C GLY A 121 3.75 -22.07 -12.85
N ASN A 122 4.57 -22.12 -11.79
CA ASN A 122 5.72 -22.99 -11.67
C ASN A 122 5.51 -24.11 -10.63
N SER A 123 4.31 -24.25 -10.05
CA SER A 123 4.03 -25.31 -9.09
C SER A 123 3.61 -26.62 -9.77
N ASP A 124 3.57 -27.69 -8.99
CA ASP A 124 2.87 -28.91 -9.40
C ASP A 124 1.37 -28.59 -9.65
N ASP A 125 0.76 -29.32 -10.59
CA ASP A 125 -0.66 -29.17 -11.00
C ASP A 125 -1.08 -27.73 -11.38
N ALA A 126 -0.12 -26.91 -11.82
CA ALA A 126 -0.34 -25.51 -12.15
C ALA A 126 -1.46 -25.31 -13.19
N ASP A 127 -1.61 -26.22 -14.15
CA ASP A 127 -2.67 -26.17 -15.15
C ASP A 127 -4.06 -26.23 -14.51
N LEU A 128 -4.32 -27.21 -13.63
CA LEU A 128 -5.59 -27.35 -12.92
C LEU A 128 -5.82 -26.18 -11.95
N GLU A 129 -4.80 -25.80 -11.21
CA GLU A 129 -4.87 -24.75 -10.20
C GLU A 129 -5.16 -23.38 -10.82
N ILE A 130 -4.56 -23.09 -11.98
CA ILE A 130 -4.78 -21.85 -12.74
C ILE A 130 -6.15 -21.86 -13.41
N MET A 131 -6.54 -22.94 -14.11
CA MET A 131 -7.82 -23.01 -14.83
C MET A 131 -9.03 -22.85 -13.91
N THR A 132 -8.89 -23.18 -12.63
CA THR A 132 -9.97 -23.08 -11.63
C THR A 132 -9.92 -21.81 -10.79
N ALA A 133 -8.97 -20.90 -11.03
CA ALA A 133 -8.73 -19.70 -10.23
C ALA A 133 -9.74 -18.56 -10.49
N HIS A 134 -11.03 -18.85 -10.37
CA HIS A 134 -12.12 -17.88 -10.55
C HIS A 134 -12.72 -17.45 -9.20
N TYR A 135 -11.95 -16.69 -8.43
CA TYR A 135 -12.34 -16.28 -7.07
C TYR A 135 -12.41 -14.75 -6.97
N PRO A 136 -13.50 -14.11 -7.43
CA PRO A 136 -13.58 -12.65 -7.46
C PRO A 136 -13.51 -12.01 -6.06
N ASN A 137 -13.78 -12.75 -4.98
CA ASN A 137 -13.66 -12.23 -3.60
C ASN A 137 -12.33 -12.58 -2.92
N LEU A 138 -11.43 -13.28 -3.63
CA LEU A 138 -10.02 -13.40 -3.29
C LEU A 138 -9.28 -12.30 -4.06
N ARG A 139 -8.60 -11.40 -3.35
CA ARG A 139 -7.91 -10.23 -3.92
C ARG A 139 -6.42 -10.38 -3.71
N LEU A 140 -5.65 -10.14 -4.76
CA LEU A 140 -4.21 -10.33 -4.77
C LEU A 140 -3.53 -8.98 -5.06
N ILE A 141 -2.44 -8.70 -4.36
CA ILE A 141 -1.52 -7.60 -4.69
C ILE A 141 -0.08 -8.07 -4.45
N SER A 142 0.80 -7.76 -5.39
CA SER A 142 2.23 -8.08 -5.29
C SER A 142 3.05 -6.81 -5.19
N VAL A 143 4.01 -6.79 -4.26
CA VAL A 143 4.99 -5.74 -4.12
C VAL A 143 6.16 -6.03 -5.08
N PRO A 144 6.52 -5.11 -5.98
CA PRO A 144 7.65 -5.29 -6.88
C PRO A 144 8.97 -5.34 -6.11
N GLN A 145 9.87 -6.21 -6.54
CA GLN A 145 11.20 -6.32 -5.98
C GLN A 145 12.09 -5.16 -6.46
N VAL A 146 12.27 -4.16 -5.60
CA VAL A 146 13.15 -3.00 -5.84
C VAL A 146 14.36 -3.05 -4.92
N GLY A 147 15.56 -3.18 -5.50
CA GLY A 147 16.81 -3.33 -4.76
C GLY A 147 17.28 -2.00 -4.20
N THR A 148 16.90 -1.68 -2.97
CA THR A 148 17.22 -0.40 -2.32
C THR A 148 17.55 -0.58 -0.84
N GLN A 149 18.39 0.31 -0.31
CA GLN A 149 18.71 0.39 1.11
C GLN A 149 17.81 1.39 1.86
N GLU A 150 17.05 2.20 1.12
CA GLU A 150 16.14 3.18 1.66
C GLU A 150 14.75 2.56 1.89
N ALA A 151 14.15 2.85 3.05
CA ALA A 151 12.81 2.38 3.35
C ALA A 151 11.80 2.97 2.34
N GLN A 152 11.04 2.09 1.69
CA GLN A 152 10.01 2.50 0.74
C GLN A 152 8.67 2.69 1.47
N ILE A 153 8.01 3.80 1.19
CA ILE A 153 6.70 4.16 1.77
C ILE A 153 5.53 3.89 0.82
N ASN A 154 5.85 3.54 -0.44
CA ASN A 154 4.91 3.19 -1.49
C ASN A 154 5.61 2.25 -2.50
N PHE A 155 4.82 1.61 -3.36
CA PHE A 155 5.29 0.80 -4.47
C PHE A 155 4.36 0.96 -5.67
N ASN A 156 4.78 0.47 -6.83
CA ASN A 156 3.91 0.38 -8.01
C ASN A 156 3.19 -0.97 -8.01
N GLY A 157 1.86 -0.96 -7.90
CA GLY A 157 1.04 -2.16 -7.86
C GLY A 157 -0.42 -1.80 -7.63
N GLN A 158 -1.29 -2.80 -7.71
CA GLN A 158 -2.72 -2.64 -7.51
C GLN A 158 -3.32 -3.95 -6.99
N TRP A 159 -4.50 -3.85 -6.38
CA TRP A 159 -5.28 -5.03 -6.04
C TRP A 159 -6.06 -5.51 -7.25
N ASP A 160 -5.98 -6.81 -7.49
CA ASP A 160 -6.69 -7.48 -8.57
C ASP A 160 -7.65 -8.55 -8.02
N ALA A 161 -8.76 -8.73 -8.73
CA ALA A 161 -9.59 -9.92 -8.56
C ALA A 161 -8.78 -11.15 -8.95
N THR A 162 -8.96 -12.27 -8.24
CA THR A 162 -8.32 -13.52 -8.66
C THR A 162 -8.99 -14.04 -9.92
N THR A 163 -8.21 -14.03 -11.01
CA THR A 163 -8.48 -14.73 -12.27
C THR A 163 -7.31 -15.69 -12.56
N PRO A 164 -7.46 -16.62 -13.52
CA PRO A 164 -6.35 -17.48 -13.96
C PRO A 164 -5.06 -16.71 -14.29
N GLU A 165 -5.18 -15.58 -14.99
CA GLU A 165 -4.04 -14.78 -15.44
C GLU A 165 -3.29 -14.12 -14.27
N ILE A 166 -4.03 -13.63 -13.27
CA ILE A 166 -3.47 -13.01 -12.07
C ILE A 166 -2.87 -14.08 -11.15
N ALA A 167 -3.63 -15.16 -10.88
CA ALA A 167 -3.21 -16.23 -9.98
C ALA A 167 -1.93 -16.92 -10.46
N LYS A 168 -1.78 -17.13 -11.78
CA LYS A 168 -0.58 -17.73 -12.40
C LYS A 168 0.72 -17.09 -11.94
N ASN A 169 0.74 -15.77 -11.77
CA ASN A 169 1.96 -15.01 -11.45
C ASN A 169 2.11 -14.70 -9.96
N PHE A 170 1.15 -15.12 -9.13
CA PHE A 170 1.16 -14.89 -7.69
C PHE A 170 1.87 -16.03 -6.94
N SER A 171 2.28 -15.77 -5.69
CA SER A 171 2.77 -16.80 -4.77
C SER A 171 1.87 -18.03 -4.74
N ALA A 172 2.40 -19.21 -5.08
CA ALA A 172 1.69 -20.48 -5.03
C ALA A 172 1.20 -20.80 -3.61
N VAL A 173 2.10 -20.66 -2.63
CA VAL A 173 1.79 -20.87 -1.21
C VAL A 173 0.73 -19.88 -0.74
N GLY A 174 0.90 -18.59 -1.08
CA GLY A 174 -0.05 -17.54 -0.75
C GLY A 174 -1.44 -17.82 -1.33
N TYR A 175 -1.53 -18.04 -2.65
CA TYR A 175 -2.78 -18.32 -3.34
C TYR A 175 -3.50 -19.55 -2.77
N LEU A 176 -2.81 -20.69 -2.65
CA LEU A 176 -3.43 -21.94 -2.17
C LEU A 176 -3.93 -21.79 -0.73
N PHE A 177 -3.17 -21.12 0.14
CA PHE A 177 -3.58 -20.77 1.49
C PHE A 177 -4.82 -19.88 1.49
N GLY A 178 -4.79 -18.76 0.76
CA GLY A 178 -5.89 -17.80 0.75
C GLY A 178 -7.15 -18.35 0.09
N ARG A 179 -7.04 -19.16 -0.97
CA ARG A 179 -8.16 -19.89 -1.56
C ARG A 179 -8.81 -20.80 -0.52
N ARG A 180 -8.02 -21.61 0.17
CA ARG A 180 -8.53 -22.52 1.21
C ARG A 180 -9.21 -21.75 2.33
N LEU A 181 -8.62 -20.64 2.77
CA LEU A 181 -9.18 -19.78 3.80
C LEU A 181 -10.51 -19.14 3.35
N HIS A 182 -10.55 -18.60 2.13
CA HIS A 182 -11.73 -18.00 1.52
C HIS A 182 -12.90 -19.00 1.47
N LEU A 183 -12.63 -20.22 0.98
CA LEU A 183 -13.63 -21.29 0.89
C LEU A 183 -14.09 -21.77 2.27
N ALA A 184 -13.18 -21.89 3.24
CA ALA A 184 -13.51 -22.39 4.57
C ALA A 184 -14.31 -21.38 5.41
N LEU A 185 -14.00 -20.08 5.28
CA LEU A 185 -14.64 -19.03 6.06
C LEU A 185 -15.86 -18.42 5.36
N GLY A 186 -15.95 -18.50 4.03
CA GLY A 186 -17.02 -17.88 3.25
C GLY A 186 -16.98 -16.34 3.23
N VAL A 187 -15.82 -15.75 3.53
CA VAL A 187 -15.61 -14.28 3.57
C VAL A 187 -14.55 -13.85 2.56
N PRO A 188 -14.54 -12.59 2.07
CA PRO A 188 -13.47 -12.09 1.22
C PRO A 188 -12.09 -12.27 1.86
N VAL A 189 -11.06 -12.50 1.04
CA VAL A 189 -9.67 -12.62 1.49
C VAL A 189 -8.78 -11.74 0.62
N GLY A 190 -7.94 -10.91 1.23
CA GLY A 190 -6.88 -10.15 0.58
C GLY A 190 -5.51 -10.74 0.90
N LEU A 191 -4.69 -10.99 -0.10
CA LEU A 191 -3.31 -11.45 0.06
C LEU A 191 -2.33 -10.41 -0.48
N ILE A 192 -1.34 -10.06 0.32
CA ILE A 192 -0.24 -9.16 -0.04
C ILE A 192 1.02 -10.01 -0.19
N ASP A 193 1.53 -10.18 -1.40
CA ASP A 193 2.82 -10.81 -1.63
C ASP A 193 3.95 -9.78 -1.54
N ASN A 194 4.85 -9.99 -0.60
CA ASN A 194 6.07 -9.22 -0.40
C ASN A 194 7.24 -10.17 -0.13
N ALA A 195 7.34 -11.25 -0.90
CA ALA A 195 8.45 -12.19 -0.83
C ALA A 195 9.61 -11.82 -1.75
N TRP A 196 10.84 -12.07 -1.30
CA TRP A 196 12.06 -11.75 -2.05
C TRP A 196 13.04 -12.94 -2.11
N GLY A 197 13.23 -13.51 -3.30
CA GLY A 197 14.16 -14.63 -3.51
C GLY A 197 15.62 -14.30 -3.17
N GLY A 198 16.26 -15.14 -2.34
CA GLY A 198 17.68 -14.97 -1.99
C GLY A 198 17.96 -13.88 -0.95
N SER A 199 16.94 -13.28 -0.34
CA SER A 199 17.14 -12.33 0.76
C SER A 199 17.59 -13.04 2.03
N ALA A 200 18.70 -12.62 2.63
CA ALA A 200 19.11 -13.06 3.96
C ALA A 200 18.23 -12.44 5.06
N CYS A 201 18.24 -13.03 6.25
CA CYS A 201 17.43 -12.53 7.39
C CYS A 201 17.78 -11.08 7.74
N GLU A 202 19.06 -10.68 7.67
CA GLU A 202 19.46 -9.30 7.94
C GLU A 202 18.83 -8.27 6.98
N ALA A 203 18.44 -8.67 5.76
CA ALA A 203 17.77 -7.77 4.82
C ALA A 203 16.37 -7.34 5.31
N TRP A 204 15.77 -8.10 6.24
CA TRP A 204 14.46 -7.84 6.83
C TRP A 204 14.53 -7.11 8.17
N ILE A 205 15.74 -6.76 8.64
CA ILE A 205 15.95 -6.06 9.89
C ILE A 205 16.25 -4.59 9.58
N PRO A 206 15.59 -3.62 10.27
CA PRO A 206 15.91 -2.22 10.10
C PRO A 206 17.41 -1.94 10.29
N ARG A 207 18.00 -1.18 9.36
CA ARG A 207 19.45 -0.93 9.33
C ARG A 207 19.98 -0.33 10.63
N ASP A 208 19.22 0.57 11.25
CA ASP A 208 19.57 1.21 12.51
C ASP A 208 19.61 0.22 13.68
N ARG A 209 18.86 -0.89 13.61
CA ARG A 209 18.91 -1.99 14.58
C ARG A 209 20.16 -2.84 14.38
N LEU A 210 20.49 -3.19 13.14
CA LEU A 210 21.71 -3.94 12.82
C LEU A 210 22.97 -3.18 13.24
N ASN A 211 23.03 -1.88 12.97
CA ASN A 211 24.20 -1.06 13.29
C ASN A 211 24.52 -0.99 14.80
N ARG A 212 23.54 -1.29 15.66
CA ARG A 212 23.73 -1.35 17.12
C ARG A 212 24.35 -2.68 17.58
N LEU A 213 24.39 -3.70 16.73
CA LEU A 213 24.94 -5.00 17.03
C LEU A 213 26.39 -5.10 16.52
N GLY A 214 27.35 -5.31 17.42
CA GLY A 214 28.77 -5.44 17.05
C GLY A 214 29.03 -6.56 16.04
N VAL A 215 28.26 -7.66 16.13
CA VAL A 215 28.35 -8.83 15.23
C VAL A 215 27.81 -8.58 13.81
N ALA A 216 27.04 -7.50 13.61
CA ALA A 216 26.43 -7.17 12.32
C ALA A 216 27.18 -6.04 11.58
N LYS A 217 28.33 -5.61 12.11
CA LYS A 217 29.19 -4.66 11.41
C LYS A 217 29.87 -5.34 10.23
N PRO A 218 30.04 -4.66 9.08
CA PRO A 218 30.84 -5.19 7.98
C PRO A 218 32.25 -5.54 8.48
N TYR A 219 32.76 -6.68 8.01
CA TYR A 219 34.16 -7.05 8.20
C TYR A 219 35.11 -6.07 7.49
#